data_AF-A0A9W4KHA8-F1
#
_entry.id   AF-A0A9W4KHA8-F1
#
_cell.length_a   1.000
_cell.length_b   1.000
_cell.length_c   1.000
_cell.angle_alpha   90.00
_cell.angle_beta   90.00
_cell.angle_gamma   90.00
#
_symmetry.space_group_name_H-M   'P 1'
#
loop_
_entity.id
_entity.type
_entity.pdbx_description
1 polymer ?
#
loop_
_entity_poly.entity_id
_entity_poly.type
_entity_poly.pdbx_seq_one_letter_code
_entity_poly.pdbx_strand_id
1 'polypeptide(L)'
;MSSISFGNENLATQVGINHGQVYISSEVLRSLAFPQMLDRRDNIEPCHTNTCKWILELEKYQSWRNKSRGLLWIKGKPGAGKSTLMVFLHDRLKILQDDSQGIRLDFFFTARGTEMQRTPLGMLRSLLNQLLICDATIRPQVREIFEQRCKQFGYGEGKWQWPRVVLEELLAGVILASASRQHVTVFVDALDEAGAESAQQLAAYFHRLIDRAEKMNVAVRICIACRHYPIMESARAMEIYVEEHNHKDIATYIKDILADTEVGDSPSEETRQTLVEQLIQQANGVF
;
A
#
# COMPACT_ATOMS: atom_id res chain seq x y z
N MET A 1 -28.19 -52.97 39.43
CA MET A 1 -27.32 -52.98 38.24
C MET A 1 -28.15 -52.53 37.06
N SER A 2 -28.00 -51.26 36.65
CA SER A 2 -28.37 -50.75 35.32
C SER A 2 -28.04 -49.25 35.29
N SER A 3 -26.98 -48.94 34.55
CA SER A 3 -26.40 -47.63 34.23
C SER A 3 -27.18 -46.90 33.11
N ILE A 4 -26.70 -45.68 32.79
CA ILE A 4 -26.92 -44.86 31.56
C ILE A 4 -27.96 -43.74 31.77
N SER A 5 -27.79 -42.48 31.37
CA SER A 5 -26.69 -41.63 30.89
C SER A 5 -27.31 -40.23 30.75
N PHE A 6 -26.53 -39.19 31.06
CA PHE A 6 -26.88 -37.79 30.89
C PHE A 6 -27.23 -37.44 29.44
N GLY A 7 -28.36 -36.75 29.25
CA GLY A 7 -28.72 -36.11 27.99
C GLY A 7 -27.94 -34.81 27.82
N ASN A 8 -27.29 -34.65 26.67
CA ASN A 8 -26.69 -33.40 26.24
C ASN A 8 -27.31 -33.07 24.88
N GLU A 9 -28.22 -32.10 24.87
CA GLU A 9 -28.84 -31.58 23.65
C GLU A 9 -27.82 -30.72 22.90
N ASN A 10 -27.26 -31.26 21.83
CA ASN A 10 -26.49 -30.51 20.85
C ASN A 10 -27.46 -29.75 19.93
N LEU A 11 -27.63 -28.45 20.15
CA LEU A 11 -28.12 -27.52 19.14
C LEU A 11 -26.99 -27.26 18.13
N ALA A 12 -26.86 -28.12 17.13
CA ALA A 12 -26.01 -27.89 15.97
C ALA A 12 -26.80 -27.12 14.90
N THR A 13 -26.69 -25.79 14.90
CA THR A 13 -27.13 -24.95 13.79
C THR A 13 -26.25 -25.26 12.56
N GLN A 14 -26.80 -25.97 11.58
CA GLN A 14 -26.16 -26.19 10.28
C GLN A 14 -25.97 -24.84 9.57
N VAL A 15 -24.74 -24.32 9.57
CA VAL A 15 -24.31 -23.31 8.61
C VAL A 15 -23.84 -24.05 7.36
N GLY A 16 -24.72 -24.19 6.38
CA GLY A 16 -24.40 -24.75 5.08
C GLY A 16 -23.44 -23.83 4.32
N ILE A 17 -22.13 -24.07 4.45
CA ILE A 17 -21.13 -23.43 3.60
C ILE A 17 -21.17 -24.13 2.24
N ASN A 18 -21.64 -23.42 1.21
CA ASN A 18 -21.63 -23.91 -0.17
C ASN A 18 -20.18 -24.13 -0.64
N HIS A 19 -19.70 -25.36 -0.57
CA HIS A 19 -18.33 -25.74 -0.93
C HIS A 19 -17.92 -25.21 -2.31
N GLY A 20 -18.80 -25.25 -3.32
CA GLY A 20 -18.52 -24.72 -4.66
C GLY A 20 -18.24 -23.22 -4.70
N GLN A 21 -18.84 -22.41 -3.82
CA GLN A 21 -18.54 -20.98 -3.74
C GLN A 21 -17.18 -20.69 -3.08
N VAL A 22 -16.74 -21.56 -2.15
CA VAL A 22 -15.44 -21.45 -1.48
C VAL A 22 -14.31 -21.82 -2.46
N TYR A 23 -14.45 -22.90 -3.23
CA TYR A 23 -13.45 -23.33 -4.22
C TYR A 23 -13.24 -22.28 -5.33
N ILE A 24 -14.31 -21.74 -5.91
CA ILE A 24 -14.19 -20.73 -6.99
C ILE A 24 -13.55 -19.43 -6.47
N SER A 25 -13.84 -19.03 -5.22
CA SER A 25 -13.17 -17.86 -4.61
C SER A 25 -11.66 -18.07 -4.46
N SER A 26 -11.21 -19.31 -4.27
CA SER A 26 -9.79 -19.67 -4.20
C SER A 26 -9.11 -19.63 -5.58
N GLU A 27 -9.77 -20.08 -6.64
CA GLU A 27 -9.22 -20.05 -8.00
C GLU A 27 -9.02 -18.62 -8.53
N VAL A 28 -10.00 -17.73 -8.27
CA VAL A 28 -9.88 -16.31 -8.63
C VAL A 28 -8.66 -15.70 -7.94
N LEU A 29 -8.53 -15.88 -6.63
CA LEU A 29 -7.39 -15.38 -5.85
C LEU A 29 -6.07 -15.93 -6.40
N ARG A 30 -6.01 -17.23 -6.70
CA ARG A 30 -4.82 -17.90 -7.27
C ARG A 30 -4.47 -17.36 -8.66
N SER A 31 -5.46 -17.06 -9.50
CA SER A 31 -5.23 -16.48 -10.84
C SER A 31 -4.61 -15.08 -10.79
N LEU A 32 -4.87 -14.34 -9.70
CA LEU A 32 -4.30 -13.03 -9.45
C LEU A 32 -2.93 -13.14 -8.79
N ALA A 33 -2.75 -14.09 -7.87
CA ALA A 33 -1.55 -14.26 -7.05
C ALA A 33 -0.26 -14.41 -7.87
N PHE A 34 0.84 -13.88 -7.33
CA PHE A 34 2.21 -14.20 -7.72
C PHE A 34 3.10 -14.18 -6.46
N PRO A 35 4.17 -14.99 -6.37
CA PRO A 35 4.88 -15.21 -5.11
C PRO A 35 5.39 -13.93 -4.46
N GLN A 36 5.92 -13.00 -5.25
CA GLN A 36 6.60 -11.79 -4.77
C GLN A 36 5.67 -10.59 -4.51
N MET A 37 4.37 -10.83 -4.34
CA MET A 37 3.34 -9.78 -4.21
C MET A 37 3.57 -8.82 -3.05
N LEU A 38 4.13 -9.33 -1.94
CA LEU A 38 4.30 -8.59 -0.69
C LEU A 38 5.79 -8.38 -0.32
N ASP A 39 6.69 -9.10 -1.00
CA ASP A 39 8.13 -9.14 -0.66
C ASP A 39 8.75 -7.76 -0.49
N ARG A 40 8.46 -6.81 -1.39
CA ARG A 40 9.12 -5.51 -1.32
C ARG A 40 8.74 -4.76 -0.04
N ARG A 41 7.46 -4.77 0.34
CA ARG A 41 6.98 -4.16 1.59
C ARG A 41 7.58 -4.85 2.80
N ASP A 42 7.53 -6.18 2.82
CA ASP A 42 7.93 -6.98 3.98
C ASP A 42 9.45 -6.94 4.24
N ASN A 43 10.25 -6.54 3.24
CA ASN A 43 11.70 -6.34 3.34
C ASN A 43 12.12 -4.86 3.49
N ILE A 44 11.19 -3.93 3.72
CA ILE A 44 11.52 -2.56 4.11
C ILE A 44 11.67 -2.50 5.62
N GLU A 45 12.82 -2.04 6.09
CA GLU A 45 13.04 -1.82 7.51
C GLU A 45 12.07 -0.76 8.06
N PRO A 46 11.48 -0.99 9.25
CA PRO A 46 10.68 0.01 9.93
C PRO A 46 11.46 1.32 10.13
N CYS A 47 10.74 2.43 10.28
CA CYS A 47 11.40 3.70 10.58
C CYS A 47 12.18 3.61 11.89
N HIS A 48 13.38 4.23 11.90
CA HIS A 48 14.20 4.35 13.09
C HIS A 48 13.42 5.00 14.23
N THR A 49 13.74 4.64 15.47
CA THR A 49 13.03 5.15 16.65
C THR A 49 12.98 6.68 16.64
N ASN A 50 11.80 7.25 16.92
CA ASN A 50 11.55 8.70 16.92
C ASN A 50 11.68 9.44 15.58
N THR A 51 11.79 8.73 14.45
CA THR A 51 11.76 9.33 13.11
C THR A 51 10.38 9.26 12.46
N CYS A 52 10.21 9.87 11.28
CA CYS A 52 9.00 9.91 10.45
C CYS A 52 7.77 10.60 11.05
N LYS A 53 7.79 10.99 12.34
CA LYS A 53 6.61 11.57 13.03
C LYS A 53 6.20 12.95 12.48
N TRP A 54 7.15 13.68 11.90
CA TRP A 54 6.94 15.04 11.38
C TRP A 54 5.80 15.13 10.35
N ILE A 55 5.57 14.08 9.54
CA ILE A 55 4.54 14.14 8.49
C ILE A 55 3.12 14.27 9.09
N LEU A 56 2.91 13.74 10.29
CA LEU A 56 1.61 13.77 10.96
C LEU A 56 1.18 15.19 11.35
N GLU A 57 2.15 16.10 11.48
CA GLU A 57 1.94 17.49 11.85
C GLU A 57 1.73 18.40 10.63
N LEU A 58 2.00 17.92 9.42
CA LEU A 58 1.86 18.71 8.21
C LEU A 58 0.40 18.93 7.82
N GLU A 59 0.02 20.19 7.60
CA GLU A 59 -1.33 20.57 7.17
C GLU A 59 -1.77 19.84 5.90
N LYS A 60 -0.86 19.65 4.94
CA LYS A 60 -1.12 18.91 3.70
C LYS A 60 -1.52 17.46 3.98
N TYR A 61 -0.80 16.79 4.89
CA TYR A 61 -1.11 15.41 5.28
C TYR A 61 -2.44 15.35 6.05
N GLN A 62 -2.63 16.23 7.03
CA GLN A 62 -3.87 16.29 7.81
C GLN A 62 -5.09 16.60 6.93
N SER A 63 -4.95 17.52 5.96
CA SER A 63 -5.99 17.83 4.98
C SER A 63 -6.33 16.64 4.11
N TRP A 64 -5.33 15.93 3.56
CA TRP A 64 -5.55 14.69 2.80
C TRP A 64 -6.25 13.62 3.64
N ARG A 65 -5.80 13.44 4.87
CA ARG A 65 -6.35 12.46 5.79
C ARG A 65 -7.76 12.80 6.25
N ASN A 66 -8.10 14.06 6.48
CA ASN A 66 -9.42 14.45 6.96
C ASN A 66 -10.46 14.53 5.84
N LYS A 67 -10.03 14.67 4.58
CA LYS A 67 -10.93 14.59 3.43
C LYS A 67 -11.42 13.15 3.22
N SER A 68 -12.67 12.98 2.78
CA SER A 68 -13.19 11.66 2.42
C SER A 68 -12.47 11.04 1.21
N ARG A 69 -11.91 11.90 0.35
CA ARG A 69 -11.21 11.49 -0.87
C ARG A 69 -10.06 12.42 -1.21
N GLY A 70 -9.05 11.89 -1.89
CA GLY A 70 -7.94 12.71 -2.39
C GLY A 70 -6.69 11.92 -2.74
N LEU A 71 -5.79 12.62 -3.44
CA LEU A 71 -4.49 12.11 -3.84
C LEU A 71 -3.38 12.88 -3.12
N LEU A 72 -2.48 12.15 -2.46
CA LEU A 72 -1.28 12.67 -1.82
C LEU A 72 -0.05 12.09 -2.50
N TRP A 73 0.87 12.97 -2.88
CA TRP A 73 2.18 12.62 -3.43
C TRP A 73 3.26 12.86 -2.38
N ILE A 74 4.02 11.81 -2.10
CA ILE A 74 5.25 11.84 -1.31
C ILE A 74 6.42 11.82 -2.29
N LYS A 75 6.95 13.01 -2.58
CA LYS A 75 8.05 13.21 -3.53
C LYS A 75 9.38 13.33 -2.79
N GLY A 76 10.47 12.98 -3.46
CA GLY A 76 11.79 13.25 -2.94
C GLY A 76 12.92 12.46 -3.59
N LYS A 77 14.16 12.82 -3.23
CA LYS A 77 15.38 12.21 -3.76
C LYS A 77 15.46 10.70 -3.52
N PRO A 78 16.16 9.92 -4.36
CA PRO A 78 16.58 8.57 -4.00
C PRO A 78 17.32 8.59 -2.65
N GLY A 79 17.01 7.65 -1.76
CA GLY A 79 17.59 7.58 -0.41
C GLY A 79 17.02 8.57 0.62
N ALA A 80 16.04 9.42 0.28
CA ALA A 80 15.44 10.36 1.25
C ALA A 80 14.56 9.70 2.35
N GLY A 81 14.37 8.38 2.33
CA GLY A 81 13.54 7.64 3.29
C GLY A 81 12.05 7.48 2.91
N LYS A 82 11.68 7.71 1.64
CA LYS A 82 10.27 7.62 1.17
C LYS A 82 9.59 6.29 1.46
N SER A 83 10.22 5.15 1.11
CA SER A 83 9.63 3.83 1.30
C SER A 83 9.41 3.51 2.79
N THR A 84 10.37 3.89 3.63
CA THR A 84 10.27 3.81 5.10
C THR A 84 9.12 4.67 5.63
N LEU A 85 8.97 5.90 5.12
CA LEU A 85 7.85 6.79 5.45
C LEU A 85 6.50 6.22 4.98
N MET A 86 6.45 5.56 3.82
CA MET A 86 5.24 4.90 3.31
C MET A 86 4.81 3.72 4.19
N VAL A 87 5.75 2.89 4.67
CA VAL A 87 5.48 1.84 5.66
C VAL A 87 4.97 2.44 6.97
N PHE A 88 5.64 3.49 7.48
CA PHE A 88 5.20 4.22 8.68
C PHE A 88 3.76 4.72 8.55
N LEU A 89 3.41 5.38 7.44
CA LEU A 89 2.06 5.88 7.21
C LEU A 89 1.02 4.75 7.09
N HIS A 90 1.36 3.68 6.36
CA HIS A 90 0.51 2.51 6.21
C HIS A 90 0.16 1.88 7.56
N ASP A 91 1.16 1.69 8.44
CA ASP A 91 0.96 1.08 9.74
C ASP A 91 0.34 2.04 10.76
N ARG A 92 0.65 3.33 10.70
CA ARG A 92 0.08 4.34 11.59
C ARG A 92 -1.44 4.44 11.43
N LEU A 93 -1.97 4.28 10.22
CA LEU A 93 -3.41 4.21 9.98
C LEU A 93 -4.09 2.99 10.64
N LYS A 94 -3.37 1.93 10.99
CA LYS A 94 -3.94 0.80 11.75
C LYS A 94 -4.28 1.18 13.19
N ILE A 95 -3.49 2.08 13.77
CA ILE A 95 -3.53 2.42 15.20
C ILE A 95 -4.58 3.49 15.49
N LEU A 96 -4.88 4.34 14.50
CA LEU A 96 -5.79 5.46 14.66
C LEU A 96 -7.24 4.98 14.51
N GLN A 97 -8.00 5.04 15.62
CA GLN A 97 -9.31 4.41 15.77
C GLN A 97 -10.33 4.79 14.68
N ASP A 98 -10.28 6.03 14.15
CA ASP A 98 -11.19 6.51 13.09
C ASP A 98 -10.97 5.83 11.72
N ASP A 99 -9.76 5.35 11.42
CA ASP A 99 -9.41 4.67 10.15
C ASP A 99 -9.29 3.13 10.34
N SER A 100 -9.53 2.62 11.56
CA SER A 100 -9.38 1.21 11.91
C SER A 100 -10.38 0.28 11.18
N GLN A 101 -11.48 0.84 10.66
CA GLN A 101 -12.56 0.12 9.97
C GLN A 101 -12.49 0.21 8.43
N GLY A 102 -11.47 0.88 7.87
CA GLY A 102 -11.30 1.01 6.42
C GLY A 102 -10.47 -0.11 5.77
N ILE A 103 -10.61 -0.28 4.47
CA ILE A 103 -9.73 -1.13 3.67
C ILE A 103 -8.45 -0.38 3.35
N ARG A 104 -7.32 -1.03 3.58
CA ARG A 104 -6.01 -0.57 3.12
C ARG A 104 -5.46 -1.55 2.10
N LEU A 105 -5.07 -1.01 0.96
CA LEU A 105 -4.41 -1.75 -0.11
C LEU A 105 -3.04 -1.13 -0.32
N ASP A 106 -2.06 -1.94 -0.66
CA ASP A 106 -0.71 -1.45 -0.91
C ASP A 106 0.00 -2.17 -2.05
N PHE A 107 0.90 -1.45 -2.72
CA PHE A 107 1.85 -2.04 -3.66
C PHE A 107 3.15 -1.24 -3.67
N PHE A 108 4.26 -1.95 -3.54
CA PHE A 108 5.59 -1.35 -3.50
C PHE A 108 6.37 -1.80 -4.74
N PHE A 109 6.59 -0.87 -5.67
CA PHE A 109 7.36 -1.16 -6.87
C PHE A 109 8.82 -1.46 -6.52
N THR A 110 9.45 -2.32 -7.31
CA THR A 110 10.91 -2.47 -7.30
C THR A 110 11.46 -2.74 -8.70
N ALA A 111 12.28 -1.82 -9.22
CA ALA A 111 12.89 -1.92 -10.55
C ALA A 111 13.86 -3.11 -10.66
N ARG A 112 14.38 -3.59 -9.52
CA ARG A 112 15.26 -4.76 -9.41
C ARG A 112 14.52 -6.07 -9.12
N GLY A 113 13.20 -6.02 -8.92
CA GLY A 113 12.39 -7.20 -8.69
C GLY A 113 11.99 -7.93 -9.97
N THR A 114 11.06 -8.86 -9.80
CA THR A 114 10.45 -9.59 -10.91
C THR A 114 9.64 -8.67 -11.83
N GLU A 115 9.25 -9.16 -13.00
CA GLU A 115 8.37 -8.43 -13.92
C GLU A 115 7.08 -7.96 -13.22
N MET A 116 6.49 -8.81 -12.38
CA MET A 116 5.28 -8.50 -11.63
C MET A 116 5.50 -7.37 -10.60
N GLN A 117 6.71 -7.20 -10.07
CA GLN A 117 7.01 -6.15 -9.09
C GLN A 117 7.32 -4.79 -9.71
N ARG A 118 7.51 -4.72 -11.03
CA ARG A 118 7.88 -3.49 -11.74
C ARG A 118 6.90 -3.07 -12.82
N THR A 119 5.73 -3.72 -12.91
CA THR A 119 4.75 -3.45 -13.97
C THR A 119 3.37 -3.07 -13.42
N PRO A 120 2.60 -2.24 -14.15
CA PRO A 120 1.20 -1.97 -13.83
C PRO A 120 0.37 -3.24 -13.64
N LEU A 121 0.63 -4.29 -14.43
CA LEU A 121 -0.09 -5.55 -14.34
C LEU A 121 0.02 -6.19 -12.95
N GLY A 122 1.22 -6.20 -12.35
CA GLY A 122 1.38 -6.79 -11.03
C GLY A 122 0.83 -5.92 -9.90
N MET A 123 0.89 -4.60 -10.02
CA MET A 123 0.17 -3.71 -9.11
C MET A 123 -1.34 -4.00 -9.12
N LEU A 124 -1.95 -4.04 -10.31
CA LEU A 124 -3.38 -4.29 -10.45
C LEU A 124 -3.80 -5.65 -9.89
N ARG A 125 -3.01 -6.70 -10.17
CA ARG A 125 -3.24 -8.06 -9.65
C ARG A 125 -3.12 -8.11 -8.13
N SER A 126 -2.11 -7.46 -7.56
CA SER A 126 -1.90 -7.43 -6.10
C SER A 126 -3.02 -6.68 -5.38
N LEU A 127 -3.35 -5.47 -5.83
CA LEU A 127 -4.41 -4.66 -5.23
C LEU A 127 -5.79 -5.34 -5.32
N LEU A 128 -6.11 -5.97 -6.46
CA LEU A 128 -7.37 -6.72 -6.59
C LEU A 128 -7.40 -7.96 -5.70
N ASN A 129 -6.28 -8.67 -5.57
CA ASN A 129 -6.16 -9.83 -4.69
C ASN A 129 -6.38 -9.43 -3.22
N GLN A 130 -5.71 -8.37 -2.75
CA GLN A 130 -5.88 -7.83 -1.40
C GLN A 130 -7.34 -7.42 -1.14
N LEU A 131 -7.96 -6.72 -2.10
CA LEU A 131 -9.34 -6.26 -1.96
C LEU A 131 -10.34 -7.42 -1.86
N LEU A 132 -10.15 -8.51 -2.60
CA LEU A 132 -10.98 -9.72 -2.49
C LEU A 132 -10.86 -10.42 -1.14
N ILE A 133 -9.69 -10.33 -0.51
CA ILE A 133 -9.45 -10.85 0.84
C ILE A 133 -10.19 -9.98 1.86
N CYS A 134 -10.06 -8.66 1.76
CA CYS A 134 -10.65 -7.70 2.70
C CYS A 134 -12.17 -7.52 2.54
N ASP A 135 -12.71 -7.67 1.33
CA ASP A 135 -14.11 -7.38 1.03
C ASP A 135 -14.79 -8.52 0.29
N ALA A 136 -15.63 -9.27 1.01
CA ALA A 136 -16.34 -10.39 0.41
C ALA A 136 -17.42 -9.99 -0.60
N THR A 137 -17.93 -8.75 -0.55
CA THR A 137 -19.11 -8.40 -1.34
C THR A 137 -18.78 -8.05 -2.78
N ILE A 138 -17.52 -7.75 -3.09
CA ILE A 138 -17.07 -7.52 -4.47
C ILE A 138 -16.69 -8.82 -5.20
N ARG A 139 -16.60 -9.95 -4.48
CA ARG A 139 -16.25 -11.26 -5.04
C ARG A 139 -17.17 -11.72 -6.18
N PRO A 140 -18.51 -11.53 -6.14
CA PRO A 140 -19.37 -11.93 -7.25
C PRO A 140 -19.01 -11.24 -8.57
N GLN A 141 -18.75 -9.93 -8.53
CA GLN A 141 -18.37 -9.15 -9.72
C GLN A 141 -17.07 -9.63 -10.35
N VAL A 142 -16.05 -9.90 -9.54
CA VAL A 142 -14.76 -10.40 -10.04
C VAL A 142 -14.88 -11.84 -10.55
N ARG A 143 -15.66 -12.67 -9.85
CA ARG A 143 -15.92 -14.05 -10.22
C ARG A 143 -16.58 -14.16 -11.59
N GLU A 144 -17.59 -13.33 -11.86
CA GLU A 144 -18.30 -13.35 -13.14
C GLU A 144 -17.32 -13.15 -14.32
N ILE A 145 -16.43 -12.18 -14.22
CA ILE A 145 -15.43 -11.90 -15.26
C ILE A 145 -14.44 -13.07 -15.40
N PHE A 146 -13.99 -13.63 -14.27
CA PHE A 146 -13.12 -14.81 -14.27
C PHE A 146 -13.79 -16.01 -14.95
N GLU A 147 -15.03 -16.33 -14.59
CA GLU A 147 -15.78 -17.46 -15.16
C GLU A 147 -16.03 -17.28 -16.66
N GLN A 148 -16.34 -16.06 -17.13
CA GLN A 148 -16.48 -15.77 -18.55
C GLN A 148 -15.18 -16.09 -19.32
N ARG A 149 -14.03 -15.70 -18.77
CA ARG A 149 -12.72 -15.99 -19.36
C ARG A 149 -12.40 -17.48 -19.34
N CYS A 150 -12.68 -18.16 -18.23
CA CYS A 150 -12.49 -19.61 -18.12
C CYS A 150 -13.38 -20.40 -19.07
N LYS A 151 -14.63 -19.99 -19.29
CA LYS A 151 -15.51 -20.62 -20.30
C LYS A 151 -14.97 -20.44 -21.72
N GLN A 152 -14.31 -19.32 -22.01
CA GLN A 152 -13.77 -19.03 -23.34
C GLN A 152 -12.42 -19.69 -23.61
N PHE A 153 -11.52 -19.72 -22.62
CA PHE A 153 -10.12 -20.12 -22.81
C PHE A 153 -9.69 -21.36 -21.99
N GLY A 154 -10.54 -21.83 -21.07
CA GLY A 154 -10.29 -22.96 -20.18
C GLY A 154 -9.97 -22.56 -18.72
N TYR A 155 -10.17 -23.51 -17.82
CA TYR A 155 -9.80 -23.40 -16.41
C TYR A 155 -8.36 -23.88 -16.16
N GLY A 156 -7.71 -23.30 -15.15
CA GLY A 156 -6.36 -23.69 -14.73
C GLY A 156 -5.26 -22.74 -15.18
N GLU A 157 -4.07 -22.95 -14.60
CA GLU A 157 -2.89 -22.10 -14.85
C GLU A 157 -2.45 -22.16 -16.31
N GLY A 158 -2.03 -21.01 -16.84
CA GLY A 158 -1.49 -20.88 -18.20
C GLY A 158 -2.53 -20.94 -19.34
N LYS A 159 -3.82 -21.15 -19.05
CA LYS A 159 -4.87 -21.14 -20.08
C LYS A 159 -5.17 -19.76 -20.65
N TRP A 160 -5.08 -18.74 -19.80
CA TRP A 160 -5.21 -17.35 -20.18
C TRP A 160 -4.53 -16.45 -19.13
N GLN A 161 -4.32 -15.19 -19.48
CA GLN A 161 -3.79 -14.18 -18.58
C GLN A 161 -4.72 -12.98 -18.52
N TRP A 162 -4.82 -12.37 -17.34
CA TRP A 162 -5.59 -11.15 -17.15
C TRP A 162 -5.07 -10.01 -18.03
N PRO A 163 -5.87 -9.50 -18.97
CA PRO A 163 -5.46 -8.33 -19.74
C PRO A 163 -5.43 -7.11 -18.84
N ARG A 164 -4.37 -6.29 -18.95
CA ARG A 164 -4.20 -5.07 -18.13
C ARG A 164 -5.43 -4.16 -18.15
N VAL A 165 -5.97 -3.86 -19.34
CA VAL A 165 -7.12 -2.95 -19.50
C VAL A 165 -8.36 -3.47 -18.75
N VAL A 166 -8.57 -4.79 -18.73
CA VAL A 166 -9.67 -5.42 -17.99
C VAL A 166 -9.47 -5.25 -16.50
N LEU A 167 -8.24 -5.46 -16.00
CA LEU A 167 -7.94 -5.29 -14.59
C LEU A 167 -8.00 -3.83 -14.13
N GLU A 168 -7.62 -2.87 -14.96
CA GLU A 168 -7.74 -1.44 -14.64
C GLU A 168 -9.20 -1.05 -14.36
N GLU A 169 -10.11 -1.39 -15.28
CA GLU A 169 -11.53 -1.07 -15.10
C GLU A 169 -12.16 -1.90 -13.97
N LEU A 170 -11.81 -3.18 -13.87
CA LEU A 170 -12.30 -4.03 -12.79
C LEU A 170 -11.90 -3.51 -11.42
N LEU A 171 -10.60 -3.23 -11.21
CA LEU A 171 -10.09 -2.71 -9.95
C LEU A 171 -10.74 -1.36 -9.60
N ALA A 172 -10.88 -0.45 -10.57
CA ALA A 172 -11.55 0.82 -10.33
C ALA A 172 -13.01 0.61 -9.91
N GLY A 173 -13.74 -0.26 -10.60
CA GLY A 173 -15.12 -0.61 -10.27
C GLY A 173 -15.27 -1.19 -8.86
N VAL A 174 -14.43 -2.16 -8.48
CA VAL A 174 -14.55 -2.80 -7.16
C VAL A 174 -14.04 -1.92 -6.02
N ILE A 175 -13.05 -1.04 -6.25
CA ILE A 175 -12.65 -0.02 -5.26
C ILE A 175 -13.84 0.91 -4.99
N LEU A 176 -14.50 1.41 -6.03
CA LEU A 176 -15.65 2.31 -5.89
C LEU A 176 -16.85 1.63 -5.22
N ALA A 177 -17.11 0.35 -5.55
CA ALA A 177 -18.14 -0.45 -4.91
C ALA A 177 -17.85 -0.67 -3.42
N SER A 178 -16.60 -0.99 -3.07
CA SER A 178 -16.17 -1.13 -1.66
C SER A 178 -16.28 0.21 -0.91
N ALA A 179 -15.87 1.29 -1.57
CA ALA A 179 -15.86 2.65 -1.04
C ALA A 179 -17.26 3.24 -0.75
N SER A 180 -18.32 2.61 -1.25
CA SER A 180 -19.70 2.96 -0.94
C SER A 180 -20.12 2.60 0.49
N ARG A 181 -19.35 1.74 1.18
CA ARG A 181 -19.69 1.22 2.51
C ARG A 181 -18.62 1.50 3.56
N GLN A 182 -17.38 1.73 3.14
CA GLN A 182 -16.24 1.94 4.01
C GLN A 182 -15.18 2.78 3.32
N HIS A 183 -14.23 3.31 4.07
CA HIS A 183 -13.10 4.01 3.48
C HIS A 183 -12.17 3.03 2.76
N VAL A 184 -11.71 3.37 1.56
CA VAL A 184 -10.63 2.63 0.87
C VAL A 184 -9.42 3.54 0.71
N THR A 185 -8.29 3.13 1.30
CA THR A 185 -7.01 3.81 1.16
C THR A 185 -6.03 2.94 0.37
N VAL A 186 -5.43 3.49 -0.67
CA VAL A 186 -4.44 2.81 -1.52
C VAL A 186 -3.08 3.46 -1.35
N PHE A 187 -2.05 2.67 -1.03
CA PHE A 187 -0.66 3.07 -0.96
C PHE A 187 0.11 2.53 -2.16
N VAL A 188 0.84 3.39 -2.87
CA VAL A 188 1.69 2.99 -3.99
C VAL A 188 3.08 3.59 -3.81
N ASP A 189 4.05 2.76 -3.47
CA ASP A 189 5.44 3.21 -3.28
C ASP A 189 6.26 3.06 -4.56
N ALA A 190 7.20 3.98 -4.74
CA ALA A 190 8.17 4.01 -5.83
C ALA A 190 7.54 3.92 -7.25
N LEU A 191 6.47 4.68 -7.52
CA LEU A 191 5.76 4.63 -8.81
C LEU A 191 6.68 4.80 -10.03
N ASP A 192 7.74 5.61 -9.90
CA ASP A 192 8.73 5.82 -10.96
C ASP A 192 9.52 4.55 -11.35
N GLU A 193 9.59 3.55 -10.46
CA GLU A 193 10.23 2.26 -10.73
C GLU A 193 9.41 1.36 -11.67
N ALA A 194 8.17 1.74 -12.01
CA ALA A 194 7.39 1.11 -13.07
C ALA A 194 7.88 1.47 -14.50
N GLY A 195 8.81 2.43 -14.60
CA GLY A 195 9.22 3.06 -15.85
C GLY A 195 8.37 4.30 -16.17
N ALA A 196 8.97 5.27 -16.86
CA ALA A 196 8.39 6.60 -17.09
C ALA A 196 6.97 6.57 -17.71
N GLU A 197 6.79 5.81 -18.79
CA GLU A 197 5.50 5.70 -19.46
C GLU A 197 4.43 5.06 -18.57
N SER A 198 4.78 3.94 -17.92
CA SER A 198 3.90 3.25 -16.97
C SER A 198 3.51 4.16 -15.81
N ALA A 199 4.46 4.90 -15.24
CA ALA A 199 4.22 5.82 -14.13
C ALA A 199 3.24 6.94 -14.52
N GLN A 200 3.38 7.51 -15.72
CA GLN A 200 2.44 8.50 -16.25
C GLN A 200 1.04 7.92 -16.46
N GLN A 201 0.95 6.72 -17.05
CA GLN A 201 -0.32 6.03 -17.26
C GLN A 201 -1.03 5.70 -15.93
N LEU A 202 -0.27 5.24 -14.93
CA LEU A 202 -0.78 4.94 -13.60
C LEU A 202 -1.21 6.19 -12.84
N ALA A 203 -0.46 7.29 -12.94
CA ALA A 203 -0.88 8.57 -12.38
C ALA A 203 -2.21 9.05 -12.97
N ALA A 204 -2.35 8.96 -14.30
CA ALA A 204 -3.60 9.29 -14.98
C ALA A 204 -4.75 8.35 -14.56
N TYR A 205 -4.46 7.06 -14.35
CA TYR A 205 -5.43 6.10 -13.82
C TYR A 205 -5.94 6.50 -12.42
N PHE A 206 -5.03 6.83 -11.49
CA PHE A 206 -5.42 7.22 -10.14
C PHE A 206 -6.16 8.56 -10.10
N HIS A 207 -5.81 9.52 -10.96
CA HIS A 207 -6.60 10.74 -11.12
C HIS A 207 -8.03 10.46 -11.57
N ARG A 208 -8.22 9.62 -12.61
CA ARG A 208 -9.55 9.21 -13.05
C ARG A 208 -10.33 8.48 -11.97
N LEU A 209 -9.66 7.65 -11.15
CA LEU A 209 -10.30 6.96 -10.04
C LEU A 209 -10.81 7.95 -8.96
N ILE A 210 -10.03 8.96 -8.62
CA ILE A 210 -10.46 10.02 -7.69
C ILE A 210 -11.61 10.83 -8.27
N ASP A 211 -11.57 11.20 -9.55
CA ASP A 211 -12.67 11.92 -10.20
C ASP A 211 -13.98 11.08 -10.23
N ARG A 212 -13.87 9.76 -10.44
CA ARG A 212 -15.00 8.84 -10.33
C ARG A 212 -15.52 8.76 -8.89
N ALA A 213 -14.63 8.68 -7.91
CA ALA A 213 -15.00 8.65 -6.49
C ALA A 213 -15.70 9.93 -6.04
N GLU A 214 -15.26 11.10 -6.53
CA GLU A 214 -15.92 12.39 -6.33
C GLU A 214 -17.35 12.39 -6.91
N LYS A 215 -17.51 12.01 -8.18
CA LYS A 215 -18.82 11.93 -8.84
C LYS A 215 -19.80 10.98 -8.14
N MET A 216 -19.30 9.87 -7.60
CA MET A 216 -20.12 8.88 -6.89
C MET A 216 -20.30 9.20 -5.41
N ASN A 217 -19.69 10.28 -4.91
CA ASN A 217 -19.67 10.63 -3.50
C ASN A 217 -19.17 9.50 -2.55
N VAL A 218 -18.17 8.71 -2.97
CA VAL A 218 -17.56 7.63 -2.17
C VAL A 218 -16.17 7.95 -1.61
N ALA A 219 -15.76 7.27 -0.55
CA ALA A 219 -14.56 7.62 0.23
C ALA A 219 -13.32 6.84 -0.22
N VAL A 220 -12.49 7.46 -1.07
CA VAL A 220 -11.26 6.86 -1.62
C VAL A 220 -10.07 7.80 -1.44
N ARG A 221 -9.04 7.38 -0.69
CA ARG A 221 -7.76 8.09 -0.60
C ARG A 221 -6.67 7.29 -1.28
N ILE A 222 -5.74 8.00 -1.91
CA ILE A 222 -4.58 7.40 -2.54
C ILE A 222 -3.34 8.17 -2.09
N CYS A 223 -2.32 7.45 -1.64
CA CYS A 223 -1.01 7.98 -1.30
C CYS A 223 0.03 7.34 -2.22
N ILE A 224 0.76 8.15 -2.96
CA ILE A 224 1.76 7.70 -3.93
C ILE A 224 3.12 8.28 -3.57
N ALA A 225 4.15 7.45 -3.53
CA ALA A 225 5.53 7.92 -3.42
C ALA A 225 6.29 7.76 -4.74
N CYS A 226 7.12 8.76 -5.08
CA CYS A 226 7.95 8.73 -6.27
C CYS A 226 9.14 9.70 -6.16
N ARG A 227 10.06 9.65 -7.12
CA ARG A 227 11.09 10.69 -7.32
C ARG A 227 10.47 12.02 -7.78
N HIS A 228 11.30 13.06 -7.88
CA HIS A 228 11.02 14.30 -8.62
C HIS A 228 10.96 14.07 -10.13
N TYR A 229 10.06 13.18 -10.53
CA TYR A 229 9.77 12.93 -11.93
C TYR A 229 8.53 13.75 -12.30
N PRO A 230 8.45 14.34 -13.52
CA PRO A 230 7.25 15.00 -13.97
C PRO A 230 6.15 13.95 -14.12
N ILE A 231 5.34 13.84 -13.08
CA ILE A 231 4.09 13.10 -13.06
C ILE A 231 3.04 14.19 -12.99
N MET A 232 2.20 14.24 -14.03
CA MET A 232 1.28 15.34 -14.36
C MET A 232 0.86 16.17 -13.15
N GLU A 233 1.15 17.46 -13.19
CA GLU A 233 0.61 18.40 -12.21
C GLU A 233 -0.91 18.38 -12.31
N SER A 234 -1.56 17.99 -11.22
CA SER A 234 -2.98 18.18 -11.04
C SER A 234 -3.16 19.17 -9.90
N ALA A 235 -3.93 20.24 -10.14
CA ALA A 235 -4.24 21.25 -9.12
C ALA A 235 -4.90 20.70 -7.84
N ARG A 236 -5.34 19.42 -7.87
CA ARG A 236 -6.03 18.75 -6.76
C ARG A 236 -5.12 17.85 -5.91
N ALA A 237 -3.92 17.57 -6.41
CA ALA A 237 -2.95 16.70 -5.73
C ALA A 237 -2.21 17.50 -4.64
N MET A 238 -2.16 16.94 -3.43
CA MET A 238 -1.28 17.48 -2.38
C MET A 238 0.10 16.86 -2.53
N GLU A 239 1.15 17.66 -2.37
CA GLU A 239 2.53 17.21 -2.53
C GLU A 239 3.34 17.53 -1.28
N ILE A 240 4.05 16.53 -0.77
CA ILE A 240 4.99 16.63 0.34
C ILE A 240 6.35 16.18 -0.17
N TYR A 241 7.36 17.01 0.03
CA TYR A 241 8.74 16.75 -0.36
C TYR A 241 9.55 16.30 0.85
N VAL A 242 10.01 15.05 0.86
CA VAL A 242 10.56 14.41 2.08
C VAL A 242 11.83 15.11 2.57
N GLU A 243 12.73 15.49 1.66
CA GLU A 243 13.98 16.17 2.01
C GLU A 243 13.79 17.57 2.62
N GLU A 244 12.62 18.19 2.46
CA GLU A 244 12.31 19.49 3.08
C GLU A 244 12.00 19.35 4.58
N HIS A 245 11.78 18.11 5.06
CA HIS A 245 11.30 17.85 6.40
C HIS A 245 12.11 16.80 7.18
N ASN A 246 12.94 16.00 6.52
CA ASN A 246 13.66 14.87 7.14
C ASN A 246 14.96 15.25 7.89
N HIS A 247 15.33 16.53 7.95
CA HIS A 247 16.59 16.96 8.59
C HIS A 247 16.71 16.50 10.06
N LYS A 248 15.63 16.60 10.85
CA LYS A 248 15.62 16.15 12.25
C LYS A 248 15.73 14.63 12.37
N ASP A 249 15.14 13.89 11.43
CA ASP A 249 15.21 12.43 11.41
C ASP A 249 16.63 11.95 11.11
N ILE A 250 17.29 12.56 10.10
CA ILE A 250 18.69 12.28 9.76
C ILE A 250 19.59 12.58 10.97
N ALA A 251 19.39 13.72 11.62
CA ALA A 251 20.14 14.09 12.82
C ALA A 251 19.97 13.07 13.96
N THR A 252 18.73 12.60 14.18
CA THR A 252 18.43 11.59 15.21
C THR A 252 19.11 10.27 14.88
N TYR A 253 19.00 9.81 13.63
CA TYR A 253 19.62 8.58 13.18
C TYR A 253 21.14 8.60 13.33
N ILE A 254 21.82 9.66 12.86
CA ILE A 254 23.29 9.78 12.99
C ILE A 254 23.72 9.78 14.46
N LYS A 255 23.02 10.50 15.34
CA LYS A 255 23.34 10.56 16.76
C LYS A 255 23.25 9.19 17.43
N ASP A 256 22.19 8.44 17.14
CA ASP A 256 21.96 7.12 17.74
C ASP A 256 23.00 6.12 17.23
N ILE A 257 23.28 6.08 15.92
CA ILE A 257 24.30 5.21 15.34
C ILE A 257 25.70 5.51 15.91
N LEU A 258 26.07 6.78 16.06
CA LEU A 258 27.36 7.15 16.64
C LEU A 258 27.47 6.73 18.11
N ALA A 259 26.39 6.84 18.89
CA ALA A 259 26.36 6.39 20.28
C ALA A 259 26.52 4.87 20.40
N ASP A 260 25.93 4.09 19.47
CA ASP A 260 26.02 2.64 19.47
C ASP A 260 27.37 2.09 18.98
N THR A 261 28.18 2.90 18.29
CA THR A 261 29.46 2.48 17.69
C THR A 261 30.64 2.60 18.66
N GLU A 262 30.44 3.11 19.88
CA GLU A 262 31.54 3.38 20.81
C GLU A 262 32.19 2.11 21.38
N VAL A 263 33.44 1.86 20.96
CA VAL A 263 34.40 0.94 21.60
C VAL A 263 35.69 1.71 21.88
N GLY A 264 36.04 1.86 23.17
CA GLY A 264 37.40 2.12 23.63
C GLY A 264 37.79 3.59 23.84
N ASP A 265 37.82 4.42 22.79
CA ASP A 265 38.33 5.81 22.82
C ASP A 265 37.27 6.78 22.25
N SER A 266 36.30 7.16 23.09
CA SER A 266 35.19 8.02 22.68
C SER A 266 35.68 9.45 22.39
N PRO A 267 35.37 10.04 21.23
CA PRO A 267 35.68 11.44 20.95
C PRO A 267 34.99 12.36 21.95
N SER A 268 35.55 13.55 22.17
CA SER A 268 34.91 14.56 23.03
C SER A 268 33.50 14.90 22.52
N GLU A 269 32.62 15.30 23.43
CA GLU A 269 31.24 15.66 23.08
C GLU A 269 31.17 16.79 22.03
N GLU A 270 32.11 17.73 22.06
CA GLU A 270 32.24 18.80 21.06
C GLU A 270 32.65 18.25 19.68
N THR A 271 33.58 17.30 19.64
CA THR A 271 33.98 16.62 18.40
C THR A 271 32.82 15.83 17.82
N ARG A 272 32.04 15.15 18.67
CA ARG A 272 30.85 14.39 18.27
C ARG A 272 29.78 15.29 17.68
N GLN A 273 29.47 16.40 18.35
CA GLN A 273 28.48 17.37 17.87
C GLN A 273 28.91 17.99 16.53
N THR A 274 30.20 18.33 16.38
CA THR A 274 30.76 18.84 15.12
C THR A 274 30.64 17.81 13.99
N LEU A 275 30.96 16.54 14.26
CA LEU A 275 30.82 15.46 13.28
C LEU A 275 29.37 15.26 12.86
N VAL A 276 28.44 15.27 13.81
CA VAL A 276 27.00 15.18 13.55
C VAL A 276 26.55 16.30 12.62
N GLU A 277 26.92 17.55 12.90
CA GLU A 277 26.56 18.70 12.06
C GLU A 277 27.12 18.59 10.64
N GLN A 278 28.37 18.16 10.50
CA GLN A 278 28.99 17.92 9.19
C GLN A 278 28.29 16.82 8.40
N LEU A 279 27.99 15.68 9.05
CA LEU A 279 27.29 14.56 8.41
C LEU A 279 25.88 14.95 7.98
N ILE A 280 25.14 15.70 8.81
CA ILE A 280 23.82 16.20 8.45
C ILE A 280 23.89 17.16 7.25
N GLN A 281 24.88 18.05 7.22
CA GLN A 281 25.06 18.98 6.11
C GLN A 281 25.40 18.24 4.81
N GLN A 282 26.23 17.19 4.89
CA GLN A 282 26.59 16.34 3.76
C GLN A 282 25.44 15.45 3.28
N ALA A 283 24.60 14.97 4.20
CA ALA A 283 23.44 14.14 3.91
C ALA A 283 22.47 14.83 2.93
N ASN A 284 22.30 16.16 3.02
CA ASN A 284 21.50 16.95 2.08
C ASN A 284 20.10 16.36 1.79
N GLY A 285 19.46 15.86 2.86
CA GLY A 285 18.13 15.24 2.82
C GLY A 285 18.12 13.77 2.38
N VAL A 286 19.26 13.09 2.38
CA VAL A 286 19.43 11.67 2.02
C VAL A 286 20.09 10.93 3.18
N PHE A 287 19.56 9.76 3.56
CA PHE A 287 20.13 8.89 4.60
C PHE A 287 21.32 8.08 4.10
#